data_AF-A0A820SSL6-F1
#
_entry.id   AF-A0A820SSL6-F1
#
_cell.length_a   1.000
_cell.length_b   1.000
_cell.length_c   1.000
_cell.angle_alpha   90.00
_cell.angle_beta   90.00
_cell.angle_gamma   90.00
#
_symmetry.space_group_name_H-M   'P 1'
#
loop_
_entity.id
_entity.type
_entity.pdbx_description
1 polymer ?
#
loop_
_entity_poly.entity_id
_entity_poly.type
_entity_poly.pdbx_seq_one_letter_code
_entity_poly.pdbx_strand_id
1 'polypeptide(L)'
;SKKIDEFDDETDAINTFQELFLDKTGNEWKNGGKYKKIAKKYYPLEIDYGQHNNINNDQIQKILENNYKIQSNLSPSVQDLIRLIFNVETMKKTLLSFDIDLTKMPLGKLSKNQLNKAYQILTQLQILISNGSSTKTSI
;
A
#
# COMPACT_ATOMS: atom_id res chain seq x y z
N SER A 1 19.06 -9.18 -4.16
CA SER A 1 19.19 -10.65 -4.07
C SER A 1 17.92 -11.21 -3.46
N LYS A 2 17.18 -12.07 -4.15
CA LYS A 2 16.01 -12.76 -3.56
C LYS A 2 16.53 -14.00 -2.83
N LYS A 3 16.44 -14.01 -1.50
CA LYS A 3 16.74 -15.20 -0.69
C LYS A 3 15.48 -16.06 -0.64
N ILE A 4 15.57 -17.30 -1.09
CA ILE A 4 14.50 -18.30 -1.05
C ILE A 4 15.08 -19.49 -0.31
N ASP A 5 14.40 -19.90 0.76
CA ASP A 5 14.78 -21.04 1.60
C ASP A 5 13.67 -22.11 1.44
N GLU A 6 14.05 -23.35 1.17
CA GLU A 6 13.13 -24.49 1.06
C GLU A 6 12.95 -25.16 2.43
N PHE A 7 11.73 -25.60 2.71
CA PHE A 7 11.38 -26.29 3.96
C PHE A 7 10.61 -27.57 3.62
N ASP A 8 10.98 -28.68 4.25
CA ASP A 8 10.35 -29.99 4.04
C ASP A 8 9.05 -30.15 4.85
N ASP A 9 8.88 -29.39 5.93
CA ASP A 9 7.72 -29.42 6.83
C ASP A 9 7.10 -28.04 7.03
N GLU A 10 5.76 -27.99 7.11
CA GLU A 10 5.00 -26.76 7.34
C GLU A 10 5.33 -26.13 8.69
N THR A 11 5.51 -26.94 9.73
CA THR A 11 5.79 -26.48 11.09
C THR A 11 7.12 -25.75 11.15
N ASP A 12 8.14 -26.29 10.47
CA ASP A 12 9.48 -25.69 10.40
C ASP A 12 9.45 -24.35 9.66
N ALA A 13 8.68 -24.26 8.57
CA ALA A 13 8.47 -23.01 7.85
C ALA A 13 7.76 -21.96 8.72
N ILE A 14 6.72 -22.34 9.46
CA ILE A 14 6.00 -21.44 10.36
C ILE A 14 6.90 -20.94 11.50
N ASN A 15 7.67 -21.84 12.12
CA ASN A 15 8.57 -21.49 13.21
C ASN A 15 9.66 -20.53 12.74
N THR A 16 10.31 -20.85 11.61
CA THR A 16 11.36 -20.00 11.03
C THR A 16 10.80 -18.61 10.66
N PHE A 17 9.58 -18.54 10.14
CA PHE A 17 8.92 -17.27 9.87
C PHE A 17 8.67 -16.47 11.16
N GLN A 18 8.17 -17.11 12.22
CA GLN A 18 7.91 -16.43 13.50
C GLN A 18 9.18 -15.89 14.13
N GLU A 19 10.29 -16.65 14.08
CA GLU A 19 11.60 -16.23 14.54
C GLU A 19 12.13 -15.04 13.73
N LEU A 20 12.05 -15.11 12.39
CA LEU A 20 12.48 -14.02 11.52
C LEU A 20 11.62 -12.77 11.75
N PHE A 21 10.31 -12.92 11.90
CA PHE A 21 9.41 -11.82 12.18
C PHE A 21 9.75 -11.15 13.51
N LEU A 22 10.02 -11.95 14.55
CA LEU A 22 10.45 -11.45 15.86
C LEU A 22 11.82 -10.77 15.77
N ASP A 23 12.80 -11.35 15.06
CA ASP A 23 14.10 -10.72 14.87
C ASP A 23 13.97 -9.38 14.13
N LYS A 24 13.18 -9.32 13.05
CA LYS A 24 13.08 -8.11 12.23
C LYS A 24 12.24 -7.01 12.86
N THR A 25 11.18 -7.36 13.57
CA THR A 25 10.21 -6.39 14.10
C THR A 25 10.27 -6.19 15.61
N GLY A 26 10.84 -7.15 16.34
CA GLY A 26 10.78 -7.22 17.81
C GLY A 26 9.39 -7.52 18.36
N ASN A 27 8.45 -7.97 17.51
CA ASN A 27 7.10 -8.33 17.91
C ASN A 27 6.84 -9.80 17.63
N GLU A 28 6.07 -10.47 18.50
CA GLU A 28 5.59 -11.82 18.21
C GLU A 28 4.49 -11.78 17.14
N TRP A 29 4.55 -12.72 16.20
CA TRP A 29 3.54 -12.84 15.13
C TRP A 29 2.13 -13.09 15.68
N LYS A 30 2.02 -13.84 16.78
CA LYS A 30 0.73 -14.25 17.39
C LYS A 30 -0.06 -13.10 18.04
N ASN A 31 0.51 -11.88 18.13
CA ASN A 31 -0.11 -10.72 18.77
C ASN A 31 -1.26 -10.06 18.00
N GLY A 32 -1.76 -10.68 16.91
CA GLY A 32 -3.02 -10.30 16.27
C GLY A 32 -3.08 -8.85 15.78
N GLY A 33 -1.96 -8.30 15.28
CA GLY A 33 -1.91 -6.94 14.73
C GLY A 33 -1.59 -5.82 15.72
N LYS A 34 -1.47 -6.12 17.03
CA LYS A 34 -1.13 -5.12 18.07
C LYS A 34 0.39 -4.92 18.19
N TYR A 35 1.01 -4.50 17.11
CA TYR A 35 2.47 -4.34 17.05
C TYR A 35 2.92 -2.99 17.61
N LYS A 36 4.07 -2.98 18.29
CA LYS A 36 4.71 -1.76 18.81
C LYS A 36 5.95 -1.45 17.98
N LYS A 37 6.15 -0.17 17.65
CA LYS A 37 7.37 0.29 17.00
C LYS A 37 8.53 0.18 17.99
N ILE A 38 9.56 -0.59 17.63
CA ILE A 38 10.80 -0.71 18.38
C ILE A 38 11.92 0.03 17.64
N ALA A 39 12.77 0.73 18.38
CA ALA A 39 13.89 1.47 17.83
C ALA A 39 14.81 0.54 17.03
N LYS A 40 15.27 0.99 15.84
CA LYS A 40 16.14 0.23 14.92
C LYS A 40 15.55 -1.08 14.37
N LYS A 41 14.28 -1.40 14.65
CA LYS A 41 13.57 -2.57 14.11
C LYS A 41 12.51 -2.15 13.08
N TYR A 42 12.12 -3.06 12.20
CA TYR A 42 11.05 -2.83 11.23
C TYR A 42 9.69 -2.73 11.91
N TYR A 43 8.72 -2.12 11.22
CA TYR A 43 7.33 -2.10 11.65
C TYR A 43 6.47 -2.70 10.54
N PRO A 44 5.61 -3.69 10.86
CA PRO A 44 4.76 -4.33 9.87
C PRO A 44 3.73 -3.34 9.32
N LEU A 45 3.63 -3.25 8.01
CA LEU A 45 2.60 -2.47 7.32
C LEU A 45 1.50 -3.42 6.83
N GLU A 46 0.25 -3.04 7.06
CA GLU A 46 -0.91 -3.74 6.54
C GLU A 46 -1.12 -3.38 5.06
N ILE A 47 -0.62 -4.24 4.18
CA ILE A 47 -0.82 -4.15 2.73
C ILE A 47 -1.67 -5.35 2.33
N ASP A 48 -2.82 -5.09 1.71
CA ASP A 48 -3.65 -6.14 1.14
C ASP A 48 -3.04 -6.58 -0.20
N TYR A 49 -2.20 -7.62 -0.15
CA TYR A 49 -1.72 -8.29 -1.36
C TYR A 49 -2.77 -9.21 -1.98
N GLY A 50 -3.92 -9.37 -1.32
CA GLY A 50 -5.04 -10.16 -1.79
C GLY A 50 -5.55 -9.70 -3.14
N GLN A 51 -5.94 -10.68 -3.96
CA GLN A 51 -6.58 -10.52 -5.26
C GLN A 51 -8.00 -9.93 -5.11
N HIS A 52 -8.14 -8.73 -4.56
CA HIS A 52 -9.39 -7.95 -4.69
C HIS A 52 -9.55 -7.34 -6.09
N ASN A 53 -9.14 -8.10 -7.11
CA ASN A 53 -9.73 -8.04 -8.44
C ASN A 53 -10.59 -9.30 -8.57
N ASN A 54 -11.79 -9.30 -7.97
CA ASN A 54 -12.91 -10.11 -8.46
C ASN A 54 -13.34 -9.68 -9.88
N ILE A 55 -12.56 -8.82 -10.53
CA ILE A 55 -12.50 -8.73 -11.97
C ILE A 55 -11.44 -9.74 -12.38
N ASN A 56 -11.86 -10.91 -12.89
CA ASN A 56 -10.95 -11.90 -13.47
C ASN A 56 -9.96 -11.17 -14.38
N ASN A 57 -8.72 -10.98 -13.92
CA ASN A 57 -7.68 -10.34 -14.72
C ASN A 57 -7.50 -11.12 -16.03
N ASP A 58 -7.71 -12.44 -16.01
CA ASP A 58 -7.78 -13.32 -17.18
C ASP A 58 -8.93 -12.98 -18.14
N GLN A 59 -10.08 -12.50 -17.67
CA GLN A 59 -11.17 -12.04 -18.54
C GLN A 59 -10.87 -10.66 -19.12
N ILE A 60 -10.30 -9.73 -18.35
CA ILE A 60 -9.82 -8.45 -18.89
C ILE A 60 -8.71 -8.67 -19.93
N GLN A 61 -7.74 -9.53 -19.64
CA GLN A 61 -6.67 -9.89 -20.57
C GLN A 61 -7.24 -10.54 -21.81
N LYS A 62 -8.16 -11.50 -21.69
CA LYS A 62 -8.86 -12.07 -22.85
C LYS A 62 -9.67 -11.03 -23.62
N ILE A 63 -10.28 -10.04 -22.98
CA ILE A 63 -11.02 -8.96 -23.68
C ILE A 63 -10.03 -8.04 -24.43
N LEU A 64 -8.88 -7.71 -23.82
CA LEU A 64 -7.84 -6.89 -24.42
C LEU A 64 -7.09 -7.62 -25.55
N GLU A 65 -6.83 -8.92 -25.38
CA GLU A 65 -6.12 -9.80 -26.33
C GLU A 65 -7.02 -10.19 -27.52
N ASN A 66 -8.32 -10.39 -27.30
CA ASN A 66 -9.24 -10.77 -28.39
C ASN A 66 -9.65 -9.62 -29.30
N ASN A 67 -9.13 -8.39 -29.11
CA ASN A 67 -9.35 -7.26 -30.01
C ASN A 67 -10.83 -7.12 -30.45
N TYR A 68 -11.77 -7.43 -29.55
CA TYR A 68 -13.14 -7.05 -29.81
C TYR A 68 -13.13 -5.53 -29.83
N LYS A 69 -13.20 -4.95 -31.02
CA LYS A 69 -13.53 -3.55 -31.25
C LYS A 69 -14.97 -3.35 -30.75
N ILE A 70 -15.17 -3.46 -29.45
CA ILE A 70 -16.39 -3.04 -28.78
C ILE A 70 -16.40 -1.53 -28.96
N GLN A 71 -17.04 -1.08 -30.04
CA GLN A 71 -17.24 0.33 -30.26
C GLN A 71 -18.14 0.83 -29.14
N SER A 72 -17.63 1.80 -28.39
CA SER A 72 -18.41 2.46 -27.37
C SER A 72 -19.49 3.30 -28.07
N ASN A 73 -20.73 3.14 -27.64
CA ASN A 73 -21.86 3.96 -28.08
C ASN A 73 -21.87 5.36 -27.44
N LEU A 74 -20.87 5.68 -26.60
CA LEU A 74 -20.73 6.99 -25.96
C LEU A 74 -20.16 8.02 -26.95
N SER A 75 -20.50 9.29 -26.77
CA SER A 75 -19.91 10.36 -27.58
C SER A 75 -18.39 10.45 -27.37
N PRO A 76 -17.61 10.89 -28.37
CA PRO A 76 -16.16 11.00 -28.25
C PRO A 76 -15.71 11.79 -27.02
N SER A 77 -16.38 12.91 -26.72
CA SER A 77 -16.07 13.73 -25.54
C SER A 77 -16.21 12.98 -24.22
N VAL A 78 -17.22 12.11 -24.09
CA VAL A 78 -17.41 11.29 -22.88
C VAL A 78 -16.37 10.18 -22.81
N GLN A 79 -16.02 9.57 -23.95
CA GLN A 79 -14.95 8.56 -24.00
C GLN A 79 -13.60 9.15 -23.57
N ASP A 80 -13.28 10.35 -24.05
CA ASP A 80 -12.02 11.03 -23.72
C ASP A 80 -11.98 11.44 -22.26
N LEU A 81 -13.10 11.90 -21.69
CA LEU A 81 -13.22 12.16 -20.26
C LEU A 81 -12.99 10.91 -19.42
N ILE A 82 -13.60 9.78 -19.80
CA ILE A 82 -13.42 8.50 -19.09
C ILE A 82 -11.96 8.05 -19.18
N ARG A 83 -11.33 8.12 -20.37
CA ARG A 83 -9.91 7.80 -20.55
C ARG A 83 -9.01 8.68 -19.68
N LEU A 84 -9.35 9.96 -19.53
CA LEU A 84 -8.61 10.89 -18.68
C LEU A 84 -8.74 10.53 -17.20
N ILE A 85 -9.97 10.33 -16.70
CA ILE A 85 -10.24 10.05 -15.28
C ILE A 85 -9.68 8.69 -14.85
N PHE A 86 -9.75 7.67 -15.70
CA PHE A 86 -9.34 6.30 -15.39
C PHE A 86 -7.92 5.95 -15.88
N ASN A 87 -7.08 6.94 -16.19
CA ASN A 87 -5.69 6.69 -16.57
C ASN A 87 -4.82 6.31 -15.35
N VAL A 88 -4.62 5.01 -15.15
CA VAL A 88 -3.80 4.46 -14.06
C VAL A 88 -2.33 4.89 -14.16
N GLU A 89 -1.79 5.09 -15.37
CA GLU A 89 -0.41 5.54 -15.55
C GLU A 89 -0.23 6.98 -15.06
N THR A 90 -1.17 7.87 -15.39
CA THR A 90 -1.19 9.24 -14.88
C THR A 90 -1.31 9.25 -13.36
N MET A 91 -2.19 8.42 -12.77
CA MET A 91 -2.29 8.30 -11.31
C MET A 91 -0.96 7.88 -10.66
N LYS A 92 -0.27 6.88 -11.25
CA LYS A 92 1.05 6.44 -10.77
C LYS A 92 2.08 7.56 -10.85
N LYS A 93 2.17 8.28 -11.97
CA LYS A 93 3.10 9.40 -12.17
C LYS A 93 2.87 10.49 -11.12
N THR A 94 1.62 10.85 -10.84
CA THR A 94 1.29 11.84 -9.81
C THR A 94 1.73 11.40 -8.42
N LEU A 95 1.51 10.13 -8.04
CA LEU A 95 1.96 9.64 -6.74
C LEU A 95 3.49 9.63 -6.62
N LEU A 96 4.21 9.27 -7.69
CA LEU A 96 5.67 9.37 -7.72
C LEU A 96 6.13 10.83 -7.52
N SER A 97 5.40 11.82 -8.07
CA SER A 97 5.71 13.24 -7.86
C SER A 97 5.47 13.74 -6.42
N PHE A 98 4.75 12.97 -5.60
CA PHE A 98 4.59 13.20 -4.17
C PHE A 98 5.55 12.35 -3.32
N ASP A 99 6.61 11.80 -3.93
CA ASP A 99 7.61 10.94 -3.28
C ASP A 99 7.02 9.68 -2.64
N ILE A 100 5.90 9.18 -3.17
CA ILE A 100 5.27 7.94 -2.69
C ILE A 100 5.92 6.74 -3.38
N ASP A 101 6.51 5.85 -2.58
CA ASP A 101 7.08 4.58 -3.06
C ASP A 101 5.97 3.60 -3.44
N LEU A 102 5.67 3.51 -4.73
CA LEU A 102 4.67 2.59 -5.29
C LEU A 102 5.03 1.10 -5.15
N THR A 103 6.29 0.77 -4.84
CA THR A 103 6.70 -0.63 -4.55
C THR A 103 6.29 -1.05 -3.15
N LYS A 104 6.22 -0.09 -2.21
CA LYS A 104 5.81 -0.32 -0.82
C LYS A 104 4.36 0.03 -0.56
N MET A 105 3.80 0.98 -1.30
CA MET A 105 2.41 1.44 -1.21
C MET A 105 1.73 1.34 -2.57
N PRO A 106 1.38 0.12 -3.02
CA PRO A 106 0.67 -0.06 -4.28
C PRO A 106 -0.70 0.61 -4.23
N LEU A 107 -1.03 1.32 -5.32
CA LEU A 107 -2.34 1.97 -5.52
C LEU A 107 -3.50 1.03 -5.21
N GLY A 108 -4.37 1.44 -4.29
CA GLY A 108 -5.60 0.72 -3.93
C GLY A 108 -5.42 -0.46 -2.97
N LYS A 109 -4.20 -0.78 -2.53
CA LYS A 109 -3.89 -1.95 -1.68
C LYS A 109 -3.46 -1.60 -0.25
N LEU A 110 -3.46 -0.32 0.09
CA LEU A 110 -3.20 0.12 1.45
C LEU A 110 -4.48 -0.01 2.29
N SER A 111 -4.35 -0.60 3.49
CA SER A 111 -5.44 -0.74 4.45
C SER A 111 -6.08 0.62 4.78
N LYS A 112 -7.43 0.69 4.79
CA LYS A 112 -8.17 1.89 5.25
C LYS A 112 -7.76 2.29 6.66
N ASN A 113 -7.45 1.33 7.53
CA ASN A 113 -6.98 1.60 8.89
C ASN A 113 -5.62 2.30 8.87
N GLN A 114 -4.73 1.91 7.96
CA GLN A 114 -3.43 2.54 7.81
C GLN A 114 -3.54 3.98 7.31
N LEU A 115 -4.46 4.26 6.37
CA LEU A 115 -4.78 5.62 5.94
C LEU A 115 -5.32 6.46 7.09
N ASN A 116 -6.28 5.94 7.87
CA ASN A 116 -6.84 6.66 9.01
C ASN A 116 -5.78 7.01 10.06
N LYS A 117 -4.88 6.06 10.39
CA LYS A 117 -3.75 6.31 11.29
C LYS A 117 -2.83 7.41 10.74
N ALA A 118 -2.52 7.39 9.45
CA ALA A 118 -1.68 8.42 8.82
C ALA A 118 -2.34 9.81 8.92
N TYR A 119 -3.64 9.92 8.64
CA TYR A 119 -4.39 11.17 8.80
C TYR A 119 -4.34 11.68 10.24
N GLN A 120 -4.54 10.81 11.23
CA GLN A 120 -4.47 11.19 12.65
C GLN A 120 -3.10 11.78 13.00
N ILE A 121 -2.00 11.17 12.52
CA ILE A 121 -0.64 11.67 12.75
C ILE A 121 -0.46 13.05 12.08
N LEU A 122 -0.92 13.23 10.85
CA LEU A 122 -0.85 14.51 10.15
C LEU A 122 -1.64 15.61 10.88
N THR A 123 -2.84 15.29 11.39
CA THR A 123 -3.63 16.21 12.22
C THR A 123 -2.91 16.56 13.52
N GLN A 124 -2.29 15.60 14.20
CA GLN A 124 -1.49 15.86 15.40
C GLN A 124 -0.31 16.78 15.10
N LEU A 125 0.41 16.54 14.01
CA LEU A 125 1.51 17.41 13.57
C LEU A 125 1.02 18.83 13.27
N GLN A 126 -0.12 18.98 12.59
CA GLN A 126 -0.72 20.28 12.32
C GLN A 126 -1.04 21.05 13.62
N ILE A 127 -1.61 20.38 14.62
CA ILE A 127 -1.90 20.97 15.94
C ILE A 127 -0.59 21.40 16.61
N LEU A 128 0.43 20.54 16.62
CA LEU A 128 1.73 20.85 17.24
C LEU A 128 2.41 22.04 16.58
N ILE A 129 2.37 22.14 15.25
CA ILE A 129 2.92 23.29 14.50
C ILE A 129 2.14 24.56 14.84
N SER A 130 0.81 24.47 14.92
CA SER A 130 -0.05 25.61 15.24
C SER A 130 0.20 26.13 16.66
N ASN A 131 0.36 25.22 17.63
CA ASN A 131 0.60 25.56 19.03
C ASN A 131 2.06 25.95 19.32
N GLY A 132 3.02 25.43 18.54
CA GLY A 132 4.46 25.71 18.68
C GLY A 132 4.90 27.09 18.18
N SER A 133 4.00 27.86 17.56
CA SER A 133 4.27 29.24 17.13
C SER A 133 4.27 30.28 18.28
N SER A 134 4.01 29.85 19.53
CA SER A 134 3.96 30.73 20.71
C SER A 134 5.21 30.77 21.59
N THR A 135 6.25 29.98 21.32
CA THR A 135 7.53 30.08 22.05
C THR A 135 8.60 30.65 21.13
N LYS A 136 8.65 31.98 21.04
CA LYS A 136 9.88 32.68 20.70
C LYS A 136 10.91 32.33 21.77
N THR A 137 11.85 31.46 21.43
CA THR A 137 13.08 31.27 22.21
C THR A 137 13.91 32.54 22.08
N SER A 138 13.82 33.40 23.09
CA SER A 138 14.84 34.43 23.33
C SER A 138 16.15 33.74 23.73
N ILE A 139 17.19 34.15 23.02
CA ILE A 139 18.65 34.08 23.25
C ILE A 139 19.07 33.53 24.61
#